data_AF-A0A2M7A1J4-F1
#
_entry.id   AF-A0A2M7A1J4-F1
#
_cell.length_a   1.000
_cell.length_b   1.000
_cell.length_c   1.000
_cell.angle_alpha   90.00
_cell.angle_beta   90.00
_cell.angle_gamma   90.00
#
_symmetry.space_group_name_H-M   'P 1'
#
loop_
_entity.id
_entity.type
_entity.pdbx_description
1 polymer ?
#
loop_
_entity_poly.entity_id
_entity_poly.type
_entity_poly.pdbx_seq_one_letter_code
_entity_poly.pdbx_strand_id
1 'polypeptide(L)'
;MIHPAAILSLCSSSLAKPRWAVAAIALCLFLCHPSVSYASLAELKENLLHGKPVCYLALGDSITYGYGLEEPKRDSFARAFSQALRRAFHNSNLRYVNGGVSGDKLSEGLERLPELLKKYRPDIMTVQFGGNDFREKTPVDEFKANLTAIVEMAQKECGTFVVLITPPMADDAPRFDAWVVEAVREVALKESVLVVDSDTLLKKTPHDYRGLFPYEAHPTEYSHRQLAALLWNAFASWIGFESHVDVRIEPAVALLDGNNDLSVAAQLRNLTLSTQEFRLELETGGTVRVTESLLAPSEERRVVVPLPLSTVLEGMRTSRSNLVAGVRTRSGYSCDLNTLSLSPQVSVASAEDESAPSFDLDITRPTVGSYSWDGPDDLSASFSLQREGEFLAINIHIRDEKVSPAKLASPYDGDSVEVYLDLRKPAQQGKPFFTKETIILYVLPGEEDIAASTLLSSEPAPRKFEGMAATCKPANAGYDVDLRLPMEWFSRYTADPNASFGFDIAVNDSDDWYGRETQLVWAGSDLNYLNPGLFGAFSFGSRLSPGALRATVQ
;
A
#
# COMPACT_ATOMS: atom_id res chain seq x y z
N MET A 1 6.50 20.58 -44.38
CA MET A 1 6.94 19.24 -43.93
C MET A 1 8.08 19.41 -42.94
N ILE A 2 7.75 19.44 -41.65
CA ILE A 2 8.65 19.24 -40.51
C ILE A 2 7.84 18.42 -39.50
N HIS A 3 8.42 17.31 -39.06
CA HIS A 3 7.81 16.20 -38.34
C HIS A 3 7.64 16.54 -36.84
N PRO A 4 6.45 16.35 -36.20
CA PRO A 4 6.30 16.57 -34.77
C PRO A 4 6.65 15.28 -34.01
N ALA A 5 7.94 15.10 -33.74
CA ALA A 5 8.44 14.15 -32.74
C ALA A 5 9.18 14.96 -31.67
N ALA A 6 8.42 15.57 -30.75
CA ALA A 6 8.95 16.27 -29.59
C ALA A 6 7.89 16.39 -28.48
N ILE A 7 7.19 15.29 -28.17
CA ILE A 7 6.51 15.08 -26.88
C ILE A 7 6.77 13.62 -26.51
N LEU A 8 8.03 13.29 -26.19
CA LEU A 8 8.46 12.07 -25.52
C LEU A 8 9.97 12.19 -25.25
N SER A 9 10.35 12.07 -23.97
CA SER A 9 11.70 11.91 -23.41
C SER A 9 12.12 12.98 -22.39
N LEU A 10 11.52 12.91 -21.20
CA LEU A 10 12.14 13.35 -19.95
C LEU A 10 12.06 12.21 -18.92
N CYS A 11 12.62 11.05 -19.24
CA CYS A 11 12.87 9.97 -18.28
C CYS A 11 13.80 8.90 -18.87
N SER A 12 15.06 9.25 -19.14
CA SER A 12 16.10 8.26 -19.39
C SER A 12 17.49 8.82 -19.06
N SER A 13 17.91 8.73 -17.80
CA SER A 13 19.31 8.46 -17.39
C SER A 13 19.53 8.60 -15.88
N SER A 14 20.21 7.59 -15.33
CA SER A 14 20.94 7.50 -14.05
C SER A 14 20.25 7.89 -12.74
N LEU A 15 20.06 6.87 -11.90
CA LEU A 15 20.12 6.95 -10.45
C LEU A 15 21.30 7.82 -10.01
N ALA A 16 21.07 8.70 -9.02
CA ALA A 16 22.03 9.55 -8.30
C ALA A 16 22.09 11.07 -8.61
N LYS A 17 21.01 11.73 -9.04
CA LYS A 17 20.83 13.20 -8.84
C LYS A 17 19.37 13.59 -8.49
N PRO A 18 19.14 14.68 -7.71
CA PRO A 18 17.80 15.02 -7.21
C PRO A 18 16.94 15.72 -8.26
N ARG A 19 15.63 15.45 -8.26
CA ARG A 19 14.63 15.73 -9.32
C ARG A 19 14.26 17.22 -9.55
N TRP A 20 15.11 18.20 -9.24
CA TRP A 20 14.77 19.63 -9.37
C TRP A 20 15.16 20.29 -10.71
N ALA A 21 15.44 19.50 -11.76
CA ALA A 21 15.82 20.03 -13.08
C ALA A 21 14.76 19.82 -14.18
N VAL A 22 13.47 19.74 -13.84
CA VAL A 22 12.38 19.83 -14.83
C VAL A 22 11.44 20.97 -14.46
N ALA A 23 11.95 22.20 -14.60
CA ALA A 23 11.12 23.37 -14.80
C ALA A 23 11.25 23.76 -16.27
N ALA A 24 10.40 23.17 -17.13
CA ALA A 24 10.29 23.55 -18.52
C ALA A 24 8.90 24.16 -18.74
N ILE A 25 8.92 25.44 -19.08
CA ILE A 25 7.78 26.31 -19.38
C ILE A 25 6.88 25.64 -20.41
N ALA A 26 5.68 25.21 -20.01
CA ALA A 26 4.62 24.78 -20.91
C ALA A 26 3.88 26.02 -21.43
N LEU A 27 4.48 26.72 -22.40
CA LEU A 27 3.73 27.66 -23.23
C LEU A 27 3.00 26.87 -24.33
N CYS A 28 1.90 26.23 -23.97
CA CYS A 28 1.01 25.63 -24.97
C CYS A 28 0.18 26.75 -25.61
N LEU A 29 0.44 27.00 -26.90
CA LEU A 29 -0.45 27.79 -27.76
C LEU A 29 -1.79 27.05 -27.88
N PHE A 30 -2.79 27.56 -27.17
CA PHE A 30 -4.19 27.16 -27.26
C PHE A 30 -4.74 27.52 -28.63
N LEU A 31 -4.82 26.54 -29.53
CA LEU A 31 -5.72 26.59 -30.68
C LEU A 31 -6.91 25.69 -30.38
N CYS A 32 -8.08 26.30 -30.39
CA CYS A 32 -9.36 25.74 -29.97
C CYS A 32 -9.72 24.40 -30.63
N HIS A 33 -9.96 23.38 -29.80
CA HIS A 33 -10.92 22.31 -30.05
C HIS A 33 -11.90 22.26 -28.86
N PRO A 34 -13.19 21.91 -29.05
CA PRO A 34 -14.20 22.03 -28.01
C PRO A 34 -14.38 20.66 -27.33
N SER A 35 -13.76 20.46 -26.17
CA SER A 35 -14.11 19.29 -25.35
C SER A 35 -14.37 19.68 -23.90
N VAL A 36 -13.57 20.61 -23.36
CA VAL A 36 -13.85 21.28 -22.07
C VAL A 36 -13.51 22.76 -22.24
N SER A 37 -14.47 23.65 -22.07
CA SER A 37 -14.19 25.09 -22.15
C SER A 37 -13.37 25.52 -20.92
N TYR A 38 -12.52 26.53 -21.06
CA TYR A 38 -11.89 27.16 -19.90
C TYR A 38 -12.90 27.63 -18.84
N ALA A 39 -14.10 28.01 -19.29
CA ALA A 39 -15.18 28.41 -18.40
C ALA A 39 -15.64 27.25 -17.50
N SER A 40 -15.74 26.02 -18.03
CA SER A 40 -16.15 24.85 -17.23
C SER A 40 -15.08 24.38 -16.25
N LEU A 41 -13.79 24.57 -16.56
CA LEU A 41 -12.70 24.30 -15.60
C LEU A 41 -12.66 25.32 -14.47
N ALA A 42 -12.83 26.60 -14.80
CA ALA A 42 -12.94 27.66 -13.81
C ALA A 42 -14.16 27.43 -12.90
N GLU A 43 -15.31 27.08 -13.48
CA GLU A 43 -16.52 26.74 -12.74
C GLU A 43 -16.33 25.54 -11.81
N LEU A 44 -15.70 24.45 -12.27
CA LEU A 44 -15.39 23.29 -11.41
C LEU A 44 -14.53 23.69 -10.20
N LYS A 45 -13.50 24.51 -10.42
CA LYS A 45 -12.61 24.99 -9.35
C LYS A 45 -13.38 25.88 -8.36
N GLU A 46 -14.18 26.82 -8.85
CA GLU A 46 -15.02 27.69 -8.02
C GLU A 46 -16.04 26.87 -7.22
N ASN A 47 -16.65 25.85 -7.82
CA ASN A 47 -17.58 24.94 -7.16
C ASN A 47 -16.89 24.19 -6.00
N LEU A 48 -15.68 23.68 -6.22
CA LEU A 48 -14.86 23.04 -5.20
C LEU A 48 -14.49 24.00 -4.06
N LEU A 49 -14.05 25.23 -4.38
CA LEU A 49 -13.64 26.24 -3.40
C LEU A 49 -14.80 26.74 -2.53
N HIS A 50 -15.98 26.90 -3.13
CA HIS A 50 -17.14 27.54 -2.50
C HIS A 50 -18.22 26.56 -2.03
N GLY A 51 -17.88 25.27 -1.92
CA GLY A 51 -18.77 24.27 -1.33
C GLY A 51 -20.03 23.98 -2.12
N LYS A 52 -20.01 24.26 -3.43
CA LYS A 52 -21.08 23.79 -4.31
C LYS A 52 -21.01 22.26 -4.40
N PRO A 53 -22.15 21.58 -4.63
CA PRO A 53 -22.14 20.14 -4.87
C PRO A 53 -21.22 19.81 -6.06
N VAL A 54 -20.29 18.88 -5.84
CA VAL A 54 -19.42 18.34 -6.89
C VAL A 54 -19.44 16.82 -6.76
N CYS A 55 -19.63 16.10 -7.86
CA CYS A 55 -19.61 14.65 -7.91
C CYS A 55 -18.39 14.14 -8.68
N TYR A 56 -17.59 13.30 -8.02
CA TYR A 56 -16.50 12.55 -8.63
C TYR A 56 -16.91 11.09 -8.82
N LEU A 57 -16.93 10.63 -10.08
CA LEU A 57 -17.13 9.24 -10.48
C LEU A 57 -15.80 8.61 -10.90
N ALA A 58 -15.43 7.47 -10.32
CA ALA A 58 -14.33 6.65 -10.82
C ALA A 58 -14.89 5.46 -11.60
N LEU A 59 -14.77 5.48 -12.93
CA LEU A 59 -15.22 4.41 -13.81
C LEU A 59 -14.03 3.49 -14.14
N GLY A 60 -14.19 2.18 -13.93
CA GLY A 60 -13.11 1.25 -14.24
C GLY A 60 -13.42 -0.20 -13.90
N ASP A 61 -12.35 -0.97 -13.80
CA ASP A 61 -12.36 -2.41 -13.51
C ASP A 61 -12.06 -2.72 -12.02
N SER A 62 -11.48 -3.90 -11.75
CA SER A 62 -11.03 -4.34 -10.43
C SER A 62 -10.02 -3.42 -9.74
N ILE A 63 -9.13 -2.75 -10.49
CA ILE A 63 -8.16 -1.81 -9.90
C ILE A 63 -8.90 -0.57 -9.40
N THR A 64 -9.89 -0.07 -10.15
CA THR A 64 -10.74 1.04 -9.71
C THR A 64 -11.66 0.63 -8.54
N TYR A 65 -12.16 -0.60 -8.54
CA TYR A 65 -12.90 -1.17 -7.41
C TYR A 65 -12.03 -1.21 -6.14
N GLY A 66 -10.75 -1.57 -6.29
CA GLY A 66 -9.79 -1.79 -5.19
C GLY A 66 -9.67 -3.26 -4.78
N TYR A 67 -9.85 -4.19 -5.72
CA TYR A 67 -9.70 -5.63 -5.48
C TYR A 67 -8.28 -5.96 -5.01
N GLY A 68 -8.16 -6.88 -4.04
CA GLY A 68 -6.88 -7.25 -3.42
C GLY A 68 -6.41 -6.30 -2.31
N LEU A 69 -7.12 -5.21 -2.04
CA LEU A 69 -6.87 -4.35 -0.88
C LEU A 69 -7.64 -4.86 0.34
N GLU A 70 -7.03 -4.75 1.52
CA GLU A 70 -7.65 -5.06 2.81
C GLU A 70 -8.90 -4.19 3.05
N GLU A 71 -8.81 -2.88 2.78
CA GLU A 71 -9.92 -1.93 2.91
C GLU A 71 -10.13 -1.16 1.60
N PRO A 72 -10.77 -1.76 0.57
CA PRO A 72 -10.94 -1.13 -0.75
C PRO A 72 -11.68 0.22 -0.68
N LYS A 73 -12.58 0.36 0.29
CA LYS A 73 -13.34 1.60 0.55
C LYS A 73 -12.48 2.69 1.19
N ARG A 74 -11.28 2.40 1.67
CA ARG A 74 -10.34 3.37 2.25
C ARG A 74 -9.14 3.60 1.33
N ASP A 75 -8.62 2.53 0.73
CA ASP A 75 -7.24 2.48 0.23
C ASP A 75 -7.13 2.46 -1.29
N SER A 76 -8.24 2.29 -2.03
CA SER A 76 -8.20 2.37 -3.49
C SER A 76 -7.71 3.74 -3.95
N PHE A 77 -6.98 3.77 -5.07
CA PHE A 77 -6.40 5.01 -5.60
C PHE A 77 -7.48 6.09 -5.82
N ALA A 78 -8.66 5.68 -6.29
CA ALA A 78 -9.78 6.57 -6.54
C ALA A 78 -10.33 7.14 -5.23
N ARG A 79 -10.44 6.32 -4.17
CA ARG A 79 -10.80 6.81 -2.83
C ARG A 79 -9.75 7.77 -2.31
N ALA A 80 -8.47 7.42 -2.35
CA ALA A 80 -7.38 8.26 -1.86
C ALA A 80 -7.33 9.62 -2.58
N PHE A 81 -7.52 9.65 -3.90
CA PHE A 81 -7.68 10.89 -4.66
C PHE A 81 -8.91 11.70 -4.22
N SER A 82 -10.06 11.06 -4.00
CA SER A 82 -11.25 11.77 -3.48
C SER A 82 -11.01 12.42 -2.11
N GLN A 83 -10.17 11.81 -1.27
CA GLN A 83 -9.81 12.39 0.00
C GLN A 83 -8.80 13.53 -0.15
N ALA A 84 -7.86 13.44 -1.09
CA ALA A 84 -6.97 14.54 -1.45
C ALA A 84 -7.77 15.76 -1.92
N LEU A 85 -8.79 15.56 -2.77
CA LEU A 85 -9.73 16.62 -3.18
C LEU A 85 -10.43 17.26 -1.97
N ARG A 86 -11.02 16.46 -1.06
CA ARG A 86 -11.68 17.00 0.14
C ARG A 86 -10.75 17.82 1.02
N ARG A 87 -9.49 17.39 1.18
CA ARG A 87 -8.50 18.10 1.99
C ARG A 87 -8.05 19.40 1.32
N ALA A 88 -7.75 19.33 0.03
CA ALA A 88 -7.39 20.50 -0.77
C ALA A 88 -8.50 21.56 -0.76
N PHE A 89 -9.76 21.13 -0.84
CA PHE A 89 -10.96 21.95 -0.84
C PHE A 89 -11.82 21.65 0.39
N HIS A 90 -11.37 22.06 1.57
CA HIS A 90 -12.00 21.72 2.86
C HIS A 90 -13.47 22.14 3.00
N ASN A 91 -13.93 23.11 2.22
CA ASN A 91 -15.33 23.55 2.17
C ASN A 91 -16.17 22.80 1.13
N SER A 92 -15.56 21.92 0.32
CA SER A 92 -16.24 21.25 -0.80
C SER A 92 -17.39 20.36 -0.32
N ASN A 93 -18.49 20.38 -1.07
CA ASN A 93 -19.54 19.37 -0.96
C ASN A 93 -19.28 18.26 -1.99
N LEU A 94 -18.17 17.54 -1.80
CA LEU A 94 -17.76 16.48 -2.71
C LEU A 94 -18.53 15.18 -2.42
N ARG A 95 -19.18 14.63 -3.45
CA ARG A 95 -19.67 13.24 -3.47
C ARG A 95 -18.67 12.38 -4.25
N TYR A 96 -18.27 11.26 -3.67
CA TYR A 96 -17.45 10.25 -4.36
C TYR A 96 -18.32 9.04 -4.72
N VAL A 97 -18.18 8.56 -5.95
CA VAL A 97 -18.84 7.36 -6.46
C VAL A 97 -17.76 6.44 -7.03
N ASN A 98 -17.66 5.22 -6.48
CA ASN A 98 -16.88 4.16 -7.09
C ASN A 98 -17.76 3.42 -8.10
N GLY A 99 -17.43 3.50 -9.38
CA GLY A 99 -18.07 2.79 -10.49
C GLY A 99 -17.26 1.60 -11.01
N GLY A 100 -16.20 1.21 -10.29
CA GLY A 100 -15.36 0.06 -10.58
C GLY A 100 -16.10 -1.26 -10.41
N VAL A 101 -15.94 -2.18 -11.37
CA VAL A 101 -16.49 -3.54 -11.31
C VAL A 101 -15.40 -4.53 -11.72
N SER A 102 -15.12 -5.49 -10.84
CA SER A 102 -14.08 -6.49 -11.10
C SER A 102 -14.40 -7.35 -12.32
N GLY A 103 -13.43 -7.52 -13.21
CA GLY A 103 -13.56 -8.32 -14.44
C GLY A 103 -14.09 -7.55 -15.67
N ASP A 104 -14.62 -6.34 -15.51
CA ASP A 104 -15.12 -5.54 -16.64
C ASP A 104 -14.00 -5.21 -17.63
N LYS A 105 -14.30 -5.35 -18.93
CA LYS A 105 -13.55 -4.66 -19.99
C LYS A 105 -14.16 -3.28 -20.21
N LEU A 106 -13.56 -2.52 -21.11
CA LEU A 106 -14.05 -1.20 -21.48
C LEU A 106 -15.48 -1.22 -22.05
N SER A 107 -15.86 -2.27 -22.79
CA SER A 107 -17.20 -2.42 -23.37
C SER A 107 -18.29 -2.54 -22.31
N GLU A 108 -18.08 -3.31 -21.25
CA GLU A 108 -19.03 -3.40 -20.13
C GLU A 108 -19.09 -2.08 -19.34
N GLY A 109 -17.95 -1.39 -19.19
CA GLY A 109 -17.92 -0.04 -18.62
C GLY A 109 -18.77 0.95 -19.41
N LEU A 110 -18.69 0.91 -20.75
CA LEU A 110 -19.50 1.73 -21.66
C LEU A 110 -21.00 1.40 -21.55
N GLU A 111 -21.36 0.12 -21.45
CA GLU A 111 -22.76 -0.31 -21.28
C GLU A 111 -23.39 0.27 -19.99
N ARG A 112 -22.63 0.31 -18.90
CA ARG A 112 -23.09 0.84 -17.60
C ARG A 112 -23.13 2.37 -17.54
N LEU A 113 -22.37 3.06 -18.40
CA LEU A 113 -22.15 4.50 -18.31
C LEU A 113 -23.44 5.35 -18.36
N PRO A 114 -24.42 5.11 -19.26
CA PRO A 114 -25.61 5.95 -19.35
C PRO A 114 -26.39 6.06 -18.03
N GLU A 115 -26.59 4.94 -17.33
CA GLU A 115 -27.31 4.94 -16.06
C GLU A 115 -26.47 5.59 -14.93
N LEU A 116 -25.14 5.47 -14.97
CA LEU A 116 -24.25 6.18 -14.04
C LEU A 116 -24.31 7.70 -14.26
N LEU A 117 -24.26 8.18 -15.51
CA LEU A 117 -24.33 9.60 -15.84
C LEU A 117 -25.68 10.19 -15.46
N LYS A 118 -26.78 9.50 -15.78
CA LYS A 118 -28.14 9.89 -15.41
C LYS A 118 -28.32 9.98 -13.90
N LYS A 119 -27.78 9.02 -13.15
CA LYS A 119 -27.95 8.93 -11.68
C LYS A 119 -27.07 9.92 -10.94
N TYR A 120 -25.82 10.11 -11.36
CA TYR A 120 -24.82 10.83 -10.57
C TYR A 120 -24.42 12.18 -11.13
N ARG A 121 -24.61 12.42 -12.44
CA ARG A 121 -24.28 13.68 -13.12
C ARG A 121 -22.87 14.17 -12.73
N PRO A 122 -21.80 13.38 -12.97
CA PRO A 122 -20.49 13.66 -12.43
C PRO A 122 -19.87 14.92 -13.03
N ASP A 123 -19.24 15.74 -12.20
CA ASP A 123 -18.43 16.88 -12.61
C ASP A 123 -17.00 16.46 -12.94
N ILE A 124 -16.49 15.42 -12.24
CA ILE A 124 -15.18 14.81 -12.48
C ILE A 124 -15.41 13.33 -12.75
N MET A 125 -14.75 12.80 -13.79
CA MET A 125 -14.72 11.36 -14.03
C MET A 125 -13.31 10.88 -14.34
N THR A 126 -12.84 9.88 -13.61
CA THR A 126 -11.64 9.11 -13.99
C THR A 126 -12.07 7.85 -14.72
N VAL A 127 -11.31 7.46 -15.74
CA VAL A 127 -11.56 6.24 -16.53
C VAL A 127 -10.28 5.40 -16.56
N GLN A 128 -10.36 4.18 -16.05
CA GLN A 128 -9.24 3.24 -16.03
C GLN A 128 -9.72 1.83 -16.41
N PHE A 129 -9.28 1.36 -17.57
CA PHE A 129 -9.51 0.02 -18.12
C PHE A 129 -8.29 -0.40 -18.94
N GLY A 130 -8.28 -1.65 -19.41
CA GLY A 130 -7.34 -2.14 -20.41
C GLY A 130 -6.61 -3.42 -20.01
N GLY A 131 -6.46 -3.70 -18.72
CA GLY A 131 -5.87 -4.98 -18.28
C GLY A 131 -6.70 -6.18 -18.72
N ASN A 132 -8.03 -6.09 -18.56
CA ASN A 132 -8.96 -7.13 -19.01
C ASN A 132 -9.10 -7.15 -20.53
N ASP A 133 -9.18 -6.00 -21.19
CA ASP A 133 -9.22 -5.90 -22.65
C ASP A 133 -7.97 -6.52 -23.31
N PHE A 134 -6.80 -6.32 -22.72
CA PHE A 134 -5.57 -6.95 -23.16
C PHE A 134 -5.63 -8.48 -23.01
N ARG A 135 -6.05 -8.98 -21.84
CA ARG A 135 -6.15 -10.43 -21.56
C ARG A 135 -7.14 -11.13 -22.49
N GLU A 136 -8.29 -10.50 -22.72
CA GLU A 136 -9.37 -11.01 -23.57
C GLU A 136 -9.17 -10.70 -25.07
N LYS A 137 -8.05 -10.05 -25.42
CA LYS A 137 -7.66 -9.73 -26.81
C LYS A 137 -8.69 -8.87 -27.56
N THR A 138 -9.27 -7.89 -26.88
CA THR A 138 -10.13 -6.88 -27.52
C THR A 138 -9.40 -6.24 -28.71
N PRO A 139 -10.02 -6.09 -29.88
CA PRO A 139 -9.42 -5.37 -31.00
C PRO A 139 -9.08 -3.91 -30.63
N VAL A 140 -7.88 -3.45 -30.98
CA VAL A 140 -7.41 -2.08 -30.65
C VAL A 140 -8.36 -0.98 -31.12
N ASP A 141 -8.93 -1.13 -32.31
CA ASP A 141 -9.86 -0.15 -32.89
C ASP A 141 -11.19 -0.13 -32.14
N GLU A 142 -11.66 -1.28 -31.67
CA GLU A 142 -12.87 -1.38 -30.83
C GLU A 142 -12.64 -0.71 -29.48
N PHE A 143 -11.51 -0.96 -28.82
CA PHE A 143 -11.15 -0.30 -27.57
C PHE A 143 -11.07 1.22 -27.73
N LYS A 144 -10.40 1.71 -28.78
CA LYS A 144 -10.31 3.15 -29.06
C LYS A 144 -11.69 3.76 -29.30
N ALA A 145 -12.53 3.09 -30.08
CA ALA A 145 -13.89 3.55 -30.36
C ALA A 145 -14.74 3.62 -29.09
N ASN A 146 -14.69 2.58 -28.24
CA ASN A 146 -15.40 2.54 -26.97
C ASN A 146 -14.90 3.62 -26.01
N LEU A 147 -13.58 3.86 -25.95
CA LEU A 147 -13.00 4.86 -25.06
C LEU A 147 -13.38 6.28 -25.49
N THR A 148 -13.33 6.57 -26.80
CA THR A 148 -13.85 7.81 -27.37
C THR A 148 -15.33 7.98 -27.02
N ALA A 149 -16.16 6.94 -27.18
CA ALA A 149 -17.58 7.02 -26.85
C ALA A 149 -17.84 7.33 -25.37
N ILE A 150 -17.06 6.76 -24.44
CA ILE A 150 -17.15 7.07 -23.01
C ILE A 150 -16.83 8.55 -22.75
N VAL A 151 -15.75 9.07 -23.34
CA VAL A 151 -15.33 10.47 -23.17
C VAL A 151 -16.40 11.41 -23.72
N GLU A 152 -16.81 11.20 -24.97
CA GLU A 152 -17.80 12.03 -25.65
C GLU A 152 -19.14 12.03 -24.91
N MET A 153 -19.61 10.87 -24.44
CA MET A 153 -20.89 10.73 -23.73
C MET A 153 -20.85 11.51 -22.40
N ALA A 154 -19.80 11.36 -21.60
CA ALA A 154 -19.69 12.04 -20.31
C ALA A 154 -19.61 13.57 -20.48
N GLN A 155 -18.82 14.05 -21.44
CA GLN A 155 -18.72 15.48 -21.75
C GLN A 155 -20.04 16.04 -22.29
N LYS A 156 -20.68 15.33 -23.22
CA LYS A 156 -21.93 15.80 -23.84
C LYS A 156 -23.11 15.83 -22.88
N GLU A 157 -23.26 14.79 -22.06
CA GLU A 157 -24.43 14.67 -21.17
C GLU A 157 -24.29 15.53 -19.92
N CYS A 158 -23.08 15.63 -19.35
CA CYS A 158 -22.86 16.22 -18.03
C CYS A 158 -21.86 17.38 -18.01
N GLY A 159 -21.13 17.65 -19.11
CA GLY A 159 -20.02 18.61 -19.09
C GLY A 159 -18.84 18.12 -18.24
N THR A 160 -18.72 16.81 -18.03
CA THR A 160 -17.77 16.20 -17.11
C THR A 160 -16.32 16.49 -17.48
N PHE A 161 -15.50 16.83 -16.49
CA PHE A 161 -14.04 16.83 -16.61
C PHE A 161 -13.52 15.38 -16.57
N VAL A 162 -13.14 14.86 -17.74
CA VAL A 162 -12.68 13.47 -17.88
C VAL A 162 -11.16 13.39 -17.76
N VAL A 163 -10.68 12.44 -16.96
CA VAL A 163 -9.27 12.08 -16.81
C VAL A 163 -9.10 10.62 -17.19
N LEU A 164 -8.33 10.36 -18.25
CA LEU A 164 -7.96 9.00 -18.64
C LEU A 164 -6.74 8.54 -17.85
N ILE A 165 -6.74 7.30 -17.41
CA ILE A 165 -5.61 6.70 -16.67
C ILE A 165 -5.13 5.50 -17.49
N THR A 166 -3.85 5.50 -17.88
CA THR A 166 -3.29 4.32 -18.56
C THR A 166 -3.37 3.11 -17.62
N PRO A 167 -3.76 1.91 -18.09
CA PRO A 167 -3.72 0.72 -17.25
C PRO A 167 -2.27 0.39 -16.92
N PRO A 168 -1.92 0.01 -15.68
CA PRO A 168 -0.61 -0.52 -15.42
C PRO A 168 -0.48 -1.90 -16.07
N MET A 169 0.66 -2.15 -16.72
CA MET A 169 0.96 -3.41 -17.41
C MET A 169 2.31 -3.94 -16.91
N ALA A 170 2.44 -5.25 -16.71
CA ALA A 170 3.71 -5.86 -16.35
C ALA A 170 4.64 -5.97 -17.59
N ASP A 171 5.96 -5.89 -17.36
CA ASP A 171 6.99 -5.85 -18.42
C ASP A 171 7.33 -7.23 -19.03
N ASP A 172 6.74 -8.29 -18.49
CA ASP A 172 6.85 -9.68 -18.94
C ASP A 172 6.16 -9.96 -20.29
N ALA A 173 5.43 -8.99 -20.84
CA ALA A 173 5.04 -8.96 -22.25
C ALA A 173 6.12 -8.26 -23.09
N PRO A 174 6.89 -8.98 -23.94
CA PRO A 174 7.96 -8.38 -24.73
C PRO A 174 7.43 -7.34 -25.74
N ARG A 175 7.45 -6.06 -25.36
CA ARG A 175 7.41 -4.78 -26.15
C ARG A 175 6.48 -4.62 -27.37
N PHE A 176 5.70 -5.61 -27.78
CA PHE A 176 4.77 -5.52 -28.91
C PHE A 176 3.28 -5.57 -28.49
N ASP A 177 2.97 -5.96 -27.25
CA ASP A 177 1.61 -6.37 -26.89
C ASP A 177 0.83 -5.42 -25.95
N ALA A 178 1.44 -4.48 -25.23
CA ALA A 178 0.68 -3.55 -24.35
C ALA A 178 0.00 -2.38 -25.10
N TRP A 179 -0.64 -2.67 -26.23
CA TRP A 179 -1.29 -1.70 -27.13
C TRP A 179 -2.31 -0.81 -26.40
N VAL A 180 -2.90 -1.29 -25.30
CA VAL A 180 -3.88 -0.56 -24.49
C VAL A 180 -3.34 0.75 -23.93
N VAL A 181 -2.06 0.79 -23.52
CA VAL A 181 -1.43 1.99 -22.96
C VAL A 181 -1.32 3.09 -24.03
N GLU A 182 -0.86 2.73 -25.23
CA GLU A 182 -0.78 3.67 -26.34
C GLU A 182 -2.17 4.06 -26.85
N ALA A 183 -3.13 3.13 -26.90
CA ALA A 183 -4.50 3.44 -27.28
C ALA A 183 -5.14 4.48 -26.34
N VAL A 184 -4.93 4.38 -25.02
CA VAL A 184 -5.39 5.40 -24.06
C VAL A 184 -4.73 6.76 -24.34
N ARG A 185 -3.42 6.80 -24.61
CA ARG A 185 -2.70 8.05 -24.93
C ARG A 185 -3.18 8.67 -26.23
N GLU A 186 -3.41 7.86 -27.26
CA GLU A 186 -3.94 8.31 -28.55
C GLU A 186 -5.33 8.91 -28.42
N VAL A 187 -6.24 8.25 -27.70
CA VAL A 187 -7.60 8.78 -27.45
C VAL A 187 -7.53 10.04 -26.61
N ALA A 188 -6.70 10.08 -25.56
CA ALA A 188 -6.52 11.30 -24.75
C ALA A 188 -6.08 12.50 -25.59
N LEU A 189 -5.11 12.29 -26.49
CA LEU A 189 -4.63 13.31 -27.41
C LEU A 189 -5.72 13.75 -28.39
N LYS A 190 -6.45 12.79 -28.99
CA LYS A 190 -7.52 13.06 -29.95
C LYS A 190 -8.67 13.84 -29.33
N GLU A 191 -9.13 13.42 -28.15
CA GLU A 191 -10.27 14.05 -27.44
C GLU A 191 -9.84 15.27 -26.61
N SER A 192 -8.54 15.58 -26.56
CA SER A 192 -7.96 16.70 -25.79
C SER A 192 -8.30 16.65 -24.30
N VAL A 193 -8.22 15.45 -23.71
CA VAL A 193 -8.48 15.22 -22.28
C VAL A 193 -7.18 14.92 -21.52
N LEU A 194 -7.19 15.17 -20.21
CA LEU A 194 -6.05 14.87 -19.35
C LEU A 194 -5.80 13.36 -19.31
N VAL A 195 -4.54 12.95 -19.46
CA VAL A 195 -4.09 11.57 -19.25
C VAL A 195 -3.09 11.49 -18.10
N VAL A 196 -3.30 10.50 -17.25
CA VAL A 196 -2.41 10.14 -16.14
C VAL A 196 -1.73 8.81 -16.48
N ASP A 197 -0.42 8.85 -16.64
CA ASP A 197 0.35 7.68 -17.08
C ASP A 197 0.75 6.78 -15.89
N SER A 198 -0.19 5.95 -15.44
CA SER A 198 0.04 5.03 -14.32
C SER A 198 1.01 3.90 -14.66
N ASP A 199 1.03 3.42 -15.91
CA ASP A 199 1.92 2.36 -16.37
C ASP A 199 3.39 2.73 -16.14
N THR A 200 3.81 3.88 -16.68
CA THR A 200 5.19 4.38 -16.53
C THR A 200 5.54 4.65 -15.07
N LEU A 201 4.59 5.11 -14.26
CA LEU A 201 4.80 5.36 -12.83
C LEU A 201 5.05 4.07 -12.08
N LEU A 202 4.15 3.09 -12.22
CA LEU A 202 4.19 1.88 -11.41
C LEU A 202 5.40 1.01 -11.76
N LYS A 203 5.80 0.95 -13.03
CA LYS A 203 7.08 0.33 -13.47
C LYS A 203 8.32 0.90 -12.78
N LYS A 204 8.28 2.17 -12.38
CA LYS A 204 9.38 2.85 -11.68
C LYS A 204 9.22 2.86 -10.16
N THR A 205 8.05 2.46 -9.67
CA THR A 205 7.76 2.40 -8.25
C THR A 205 8.50 1.20 -7.65
N PRO A 206 9.18 1.35 -6.49
CA PRO A 206 9.83 0.21 -5.83
C PRO A 206 8.84 -0.93 -5.58
N HIS A 207 9.24 -2.13 -5.97
CA HIS A 207 8.51 -3.39 -5.76
C HIS A 207 9.53 -4.51 -5.54
N ASP A 208 9.05 -5.64 -5.03
CA ASP A 208 9.89 -6.80 -4.76
C ASP A 208 9.92 -7.78 -5.94
N TYR A 209 10.52 -8.95 -5.73
CA TYR A 209 10.71 -9.99 -6.74
C TYR A 209 9.41 -10.48 -7.40
N ARG A 210 8.25 -10.22 -6.80
CA ARG A 210 6.93 -10.58 -7.37
C ARG A 210 6.43 -9.59 -8.41
N GLY A 211 7.16 -8.49 -8.63
CA GLY A 211 6.83 -7.51 -9.66
C GLY A 211 5.74 -6.53 -9.24
N LEU A 212 5.10 -5.93 -10.24
CA LEU A 212 4.09 -4.88 -10.05
C LEU A 212 2.78 -5.39 -9.47
N PHE A 213 2.48 -6.67 -9.73
CA PHE A 213 1.23 -7.32 -9.39
C PHE A 213 1.51 -8.55 -8.53
N PRO A 214 1.86 -8.36 -7.25
CA PRO A 214 2.18 -9.48 -6.38
C PRO A 214 0.96 -10.29 -5.96
N TYR A 215 -0.25 -9.82 -6.31
CA TYR A 215 -1.51 -10.55 -6.18
C TYR A 215 -2.20 -10.56 -7.54
N GLU A 216 -2.24 -11.72 -8.21
CA GLU A 216 -2.80 -11.90 -9.55
C GLU A 216 -2.33 -10.83 -10.56
N ALA A 217 -3.20 -9.90 -10.93
CA ALA A 217 -2.94 -8.80 -11.85
C ALA A 217 -3.18 -7.43 -11.20
N HIS A 218 -3.10 -7.35 -9.86
CA HIS A 218 -3.52 -6.20 -9.07
C HIS A 218 -2.36 -5.56 -8.31
N PRO A 219 -2.26 -4.22 -8.35
CA PRO A 219 -1.22 -3.49 -7.64
C PRO A 219 -1.46 -3.48 -6.12
N THR A 220 -0.38 -3.36 -5.34
CA THR A 220 -0.48 -3.21 -3.89
C THR A 220 -1.09 -1.88 -3.47
N GLU A 221 -1.48 -1.76 -2.20
CA GLU A 221 -1.92 -0.47 -1.66
C GLU A 221 -0.87 0.63 -1.85
N TYR A 222 0.42 0.33 -1.64
CA TYR A 222 1.48 1.30 -1.85
C TYR A 222 1.44 1.86 -3.29
N SER A 223 1.26 1.00 -4.28
CA SER A 223 1.05 1.40 -5.67
C SER A 223 -0.23 2.21 -5.88
N HIS A 224 -1.33 1.88 -5.19
CA HIS A 224 -2.55 2.70 -5.20
C HIS A 224 -2.31 4.11 -4.63
N ARG A 225 -1.50 4.27 -3.59
CA ARG A 225 -1.10 5.58 -3.04
C ARG A 225 -0.27 6.38 -4.04
N GLN A 226 0.69 5.73 -4.71
CA GLN A 226 1.48 6.38 -5.76
C GLN A 226 0.60 6.86 -6.92
N LEU A 227 -0.36 6.04 -7.34
CA LEU A 227 -1.32 6.41 -8.38
C LEU A 227 -2.22 7.59 -7.95
N ALA A 228 -2.73 7.56 -6.71
CA ALA A 228 -3.54 8.66 -6.18
C ALA A 228 -2.74 9.97 -6.11
N ALA A 229 -1.46 9.91 -5.72
CA ALA A 229 -0.57 11.07 -5.68
C ALA A 229 -0.29 11.61 -7.10
N LEU A 230 -0.05 10.73 -8.08
CA LEU A 230 0.11 11.13 -9.48
C LEU A 230 -1.16 11.82 -10.01
N LEU A 231 -2.33 11.22 -9.76
CA LEU A 231 -3.61 11.76 -10.16
C LEU A 231 -3.90 13.12 -9.50
N TRP A 232 -3.62 13.24 -8.20
CA TRP A 232 -3.73 14.51 -7.47
C TRP A 232 -2.85 15.60 -8.11
N ASN A 233 -1.57 15.31 -8.34
CA ASN A 233 -0.63 16.28 -8.89
C ASN A 233 -1.03 16.72 -10.31
N ALA A 234 -1.43 15.77 -11.16
CA ALA A 234 -1.90 16.07 -12.51
C ALA A 234 -3.18 16.92 -12.49
N PHE A 235 -4.16 16.56 -11.64
CA PHE A 235 -5.40 17.30 -11.50
C PHE A 235 -5.15 18.73 -10.99
N ALA A 236 -4.39 18.88 -9.89
CA ALA A 236 -4.10 20.16 -9.28
C ALA A 236 -3.35 21.10 -10.24
N SER A 237 -2.41 20.57 -11.03
CA SER A 237 -1.74 21.28 -12.11
C SER A 237 -2.74 21.78 -13.16
N TRP A 238 -3.60 20.88 -13.63
CA TRP A 238 -4.56 21.18 -14.69
C TRP A 238 -5.56 22.29 -14.34
N ILE A 239 -6.03 22.32 -13.09
CA ILE A 239 -6.94 23.37 -12.59
C ILE A 239 -6.21 24.63 -12.06
N GLY A 240 -4.88 24.67 -12.19
CA GLY A 240 -4.06 25.78 -11.69
C GLY A 240 -4.17 25.99 -10.18
N PHE A 241 -4.15 24.91 -9.41
CA PHE A 241 -4.23 24.91 -7.94
C PHE A 241 -2.96 24.32 -7.28
N GLU A 242 -1.82 24.45 -7.98
CA GLU A 242 -0.53 23.96 -7.51
C GLU A 242 -0.05 24.75 -6.28
N SER A 243 0.49 24.03 -5.30
CA SER A 243 1.21 24.66 -4.19
C SER A 243 2.62 25.07 -4.60
N HIS A 244 3.07 26.15 -4.00
CA HIS A 244 4.45 26.64 -4.08
C HIS A 244 5.37 26.00 -3.03
N VAL A 245 4.82 25.16 -2.16
CA VAL A 245 5.54 24.37 -1.16
C VAL A 245 5.20 22.90 -1.36
N ASP A 246 6.22 22.07 -1.58
CA ASP A 246 6.09 20.62 -1.59
C ASP A 246 6.22 20.05 -0.17
N VAL A 247 5.56 18.93 0.08
CA VAL A 247 5.64 18.21 1.35
C VAL A 247 5.86 16.73 1.11
N ARG A 248 6.74 16.12 1.91
CA ARG A 248 6.98 14.68 1.93
C ARG A 248 7.11 14.18 3.36
N ILE A 249 6.28 13.23 3.75
CA ILE A 249 6.45 12.53 5.01
C ILE A 249 7.71 11.64 4.90
N GLU A 250 8.51 11.61 5.95
CA GLU A 250 9.64 10.69 6.03
C GLU A 250 9.12 9.31 6.49
N PRO A 251 9.31 8.24 5.71
CA PRO A 251 9.05 6.89 6.17
C PRO A 251 9.89 6.59 7.41
N ALA A 252 9.28 5.96 8.41
CA ALA A 252 9.93 5.72 9.69
C ALA A 252 9.28 4.54 10.43
N VAL A 253 10.09 3.91 11.29
CA VAL A 253 9.61 3.00 12.33
C VAL A 253 9.91 3.65 13.67
N ALA A 254 8.91 3.72 14.55
CA ALA A 254 9.04 4.16 15.93
C ALA A 254 8.55 3.06 16.88
N LEU A 255 9.29 2.84 17.95
CA LEU A 255 8.93 1.90 19.02
C LEU A 255 8.38 2.73 20.18
N LEU A 256 7.18 2.41 20.64
CA LEU A 256 6.44 3.14 21.66
C LEU A 256 6.21 2.24 22.86
N ASP A 257 6.66 2.67 24.03
CA ASP A 257 6.55 1.89 25.28
C ASP A 257 6.01 2.80 26.40
N GLY A 258 4.74 2.62 26.76
CA GLY A 258 4.08 3.34 27.86
C GLY A 258 3.63 4.77 27.56
N ASN A 259 4.23 5.47 26.60
CA ASN A 259 3.74 6.76 26.08
C ASN A 259 3.44 6.65 24.58
N ASN A 260 2.15 6.71 24.22
CA ASN A 260 1.68 6.63 22.82
C ASN A 260 1.99 7.93 22.02
N ASP A 261 3.13 8.57 22.29
CA ASP A 261 3.57 9.83 21.71
C ASP A 261 4.40 9.59 20.45
N LEU A 262 3.72 9.34 19.32
CA LEU A 262 4.38 9.28 18.02
C LEU A 262 4.80 10.69 17.59
N SER A 263 5.96 10.81 16.94
CA SER A 263 6.33 12.01 16.21
C SER A 263 6.61 11.66 14.75
N VAL A 264 6.00 12.39 13.83
CA VAL A 264 6.17 12.19 12.39
C VAL A 264 6.95 13.36 11.82
N ALA A 265 7.97 13.05 11.03
CA ALA A 265 8.75 14.03 10.33
C ALA A 265 8.25 14.25 8.91
N ALA A 266 8.21 15.49 8.48
CA ALA A 266 7.92 15.88 7.11
C ALA A 266 8.99 16.84 6.59
N GLN A 267 9.43 16.62 5.37
CA GLN A 267 10.28 17.52 4.61
C GLN A 267 9.42 18.47 3.80
N LEU A 268 9.66 19.76 3.99
CA LEU A 268 9.03 20.85 3.25
C LEU A 268 10.05 21.48 2.32
N ARG A 269 9.64 21.83 1.11
CA ARG A 269 10.49 22.55 0.16
C ARG A 269 9.74 23.70 -0.49
N ASN A 270 10.29 24.92 -0.38
CA ASN A 270 9.80 26.06 -1.16
C ASN A 270 10.27 25.93 -2.61
N LEU A 271 9.33 25.86 -3.55
CA LEU A 271 9.60 25.69 -4.98
C LEU A 271 9.83 27.03 -5.70
N THR A 272 9.80 28.15 -4.98
CA THR A 272 9.85 29.50 -5.56
C THR A 272 11.06 30.30 -5.08
N LEU A 273 11.30 31.42 -5.78
CA LEU A 273 12.30 32.42 -5.42
C LEU A 273 11.78 33.48 -4.45
N SER A 274 10.59 33.26 -3.87
CA SER A 274 9.95 34.18 -2.92
C SER A 274 9.58 33.43 -1.64
N THR A 275 9.60 34.13 -0.51
CA THR A 275 9.15 33.54 0.77
C THR A 275 7.70 33.11 0.65
N GLN A 276 7.40 31.88 1.09
CA GLN A 276 6.03 31.36 1.14
C GLN A 276 5.56 31.28 2.59
N GLU A 277 4.34 31.76 2.83
CA GLU A 277 3.58 31.39 4.02
C GLU A 277 2.92 30.04 3.75
N PHE A 278 3.01 29.13 4.72
CA PHE A 278 2.40 27.82 4.62
C PHE A 278 1.69 27.43 5.91
N ARG A 279 0.64 26.63 5.73
CA ARG A 279 -0.06 25.90 6.78
C ARG A 279 0.08 24.40 6.49
N LEU A 280 0.87 23.73 7.33
CA LEU A 280 1.03 22.28 7.32
C LEU A 280 -0.03 21.66 8.21
N GLU A 281 -0.82 20.75 7.66
CA GLU A 281 -1.80 19.94 8.36
C GLU A 281 -1.38 18.48 8.25
N LEU A 282 -1.11 17.84 9.39
CA LEU A 282 -0.82 16.43 9.48
C LEU A 282 -2.00 15.71 10.13
N GLU A 283 -2.59 14.76 9.41
CA GLU A 283 -3.83 14.09 9.80
C GLU A 283 -3.66 12.57 9.83
N THR A 284 -4.13 11.93 10.91
CA THR A 284 -4.28 10.48 10.99
C THR A 284 -5.39 10.10 11.97
N GLY A 285 -6.21 9.10 11.63
CA GLY A 285 -7.22 8.55 12.55
C GLY A 285 -8.22 9.58 13.12
N GLY A 286 -8.48 10.68 12.41
CA GLY A 286 -9.32 11.79 12.89
C GLY A 286 -8.59 12.84 13.73
N THR A 287 -7.34 12.60 14.12
CA THR A 287 -6.47 13.58 14.76
C THR A 287 -5.83 14.48 13.70
N VAL A 288 -5.92 15.79 13.89
CA VAL A 288 -5.25 16.80 13.04
C VAL A 288 -4.27 17.62 13.88
N ARG A 289 -3.07 17.84 13.34
CA ARG A 289 -2.06 18.75 13.88
C ARG A 289 -1.73 19.80 12.84
N VAL A 290 -1.68 21.05 13.29
CA VAL A 290 -1.46 22.19 12.41
C VAL A 290 -0.19 22.91 12.83
N THR A 291 0.65 23.27 11.87
CA THR A 291 1.81 24.13 12.05
C THR A 291 1.84 25.16 10.94
N GLU A 292 1.99 26.43 11.31
CA GLU A 292 2.03 27.55 10.37
C GLU A 292 3.36 28.27 10.50
N SER A 293 4.00 28.61 9.38
CA SER A 293 5.28 29.32 9.36
C SER A 293 5.55 29.93 7.98
N LEU A 294 6.61 30.75 7.92
CA LEU A 294 7.27 31.15 6.69
C LEU A 294 8.36 30.15 6.27
N LEU A 295 8.54 29.96 4.97
CA LEU A 295 9.61 29.19 4.34
C LEU A 295 10.35 30.09 3.34
N ALA A 296 11.65 30.32 3.55
CA ALA A 296 12.46 31.21 2.73
C ALA A 296 12.61 30.67 1.29
N PRO A 297 13.01 31.51 0.32
CA PRO A 297 13.20 31.08 -1.07
C PRO A 297 14.09 29.85 -1.19
N SER A 298 13.61 28.82 -1.90
CA SER A 298 14.33 27.55 -2.10
C SER A 298 14.76 26.80 -0.81
N GLU A 299 14.25 27.20 0.36
CA GLU A 299 14.55 26.54 1.63
C GLU A 299 13.94 25.13 1.66
N GLU A 300 14.72 24.17 2.13
CA GLU A 300 14.26 22.85 2.56
C GLU A 300 14.26 22.81 4.09
N ARG A 301 13.14 22.42 4.69
CA ARG A 301 12.98 22.37 6.15
C ARG A 301 12.35 21.07 6.58
N ARG A 302 13.01 20.39 7.51
CA ARG A 302 12.44 19.27 8.24
C ARG A 302 11.61 19.76 9.42
N VAL A 303 10.35 19.35 9.46
CA VAL A 303 9.42 19.65 10.57
C VAL A 303 9.04 18.33 11.24
N VAL A 304 9.12 18.29 12.57
CA VAL A 304 8.70 17.13 13.38
C VAL A 304 7.42 17.51 14.09
N VAL A 305 6.36 16.76 13.82
CA VAL A 305 5.02 17.02 14.34
C VAL A 305 4.64 15.93 15.33
N PRO A 306 4.36 16.26 16.61
CA PRO A 306 3.90 15.29 17.59
C PRO A 306 2.45 14.90 17.31
N LEU A 307 2.22 13.60 17.18
CA LEU A 307 0.94 12.95 16.96
C LEU A 307 0.67 11.97 18.12
N PRO A 308 0.08 12.45 19.23
CA PRO A 308 -0.33 11.53 20.29
C PRO A 308 -1.40 10.59 19.74
N LEU A 309 -1.18 9.30 19.89
CA LEU A 309 -2.09 8.27 19.43
C LEU A 309 -3.13 8.02 20.52
N SER A 310 -4.41 8.07 20.14
CA SER A 310 -5.53 7.78 21.05
C SER A 310 -5.76 6.28 21.25
N THR A 311 -5.05 5.43 20.51
CA THR A 311 -5.31 3.99 20.45
C THR A 311 -4.40 3.23 21.39
N VAL A 312 -5.00 2.46 22.30
CA VAL A 312 -4.34 1.33 22.97
C VAL A 312 -4.76 0.07 22.19
N LEU A 313 -3.80 -0.66 21.62
CA LEU A 313 -4.05 -1.95 20.98
C LEU A 313 -3.95 -3.08 22.02
N GLU A 314 -4.80 -3.04 23.05
CA GLU A 314 -4.86 -4.16 24.00
C GLU A 314 -5.45 -5.38 23.28
N GLY A 315 -4.61 -6.39 23.01
CA GLY A 315 -5.01 -7.63 22.34
C GLY A 315 -5.45 -7.46 20.87
N MET A 316 -5.16 -6.33 20.23
CA MET A 316 -5.59 -6.05 18.85
C MET A 316 -4.47 -6.24 17.83
N ARG A 317 -4.84 -6.76 16.65
CA ARG A 317 -4.02 -6.78 15.43
C ARG A 317 -3.59 -5.39 14.99
N THR A 318 -2.66 -5.37 14.04
CA THR A 318 -2.13 -4.19 13.39
C THR A 318 -3.28 -3.31 12.91
N SER A 319 -3.39 -2.13 13.51
CA SER A 319 -4.36 -1.12 13.11
C SER A 319 -3.73 -0.22 12.07
N ARG A 320 -4.50 0.12 11.03
CA ARG A 320 -4.03 0.98 9.95
C ARG A 320 -4.91 2.20 9.77
N SER A 321 -4.28 3.33 9.52
CA SER A 321 -4.96 4.59 9.21
C SER A 321 -4.21 5.36 8.14
N ASN A 322 -4.97 6.16 7.38
CA ASN A 322 -4.36 7.11 6.46
C ASN A 322 -3.55 8.12 7.26
N LEU A 323 -2.32 8.39 6.81
CA LEU A 323 -1.48 9.46 7.33
C LEU A 323 -1.24 10.44 6.19
N VAL A 324 -1.79 11.64 6.30
CA VAL A 324 -1.72 12.63 5.23
C VAL A 324 -1.08 13.90 5.74
N ALA A 325 -0.06 14.37 5.03
CA ALA A 325 0.46 15.72 5.19
C ALA A 325 -0.12 16.58 4.06
N GLY A 326 -0.87 17.62 4.41
CA GLY A 326 -1.34 18.65 3.50
C GLY A 326 -0.60 19.95 3.76
N VAL A 327 -0.11 20.61 2.71
CA VAL A 327 0.43 21.97 2.83
C VAL A 327 -0.39 22.91 1.99
N ARG A 328 -1.01 23.87 2.68
CA ARG A 328 -1.76 24.96 2.06
C ARG A 328 -0.89 26.21 2.01
N THR A 329 -0.85 26.82 0.83
CA THR A 329 -0.32 28.16 0.62
C THR A 329 -1.47 29.09 0.21
N ARG A 330 -1.17 30.36 -0.03
CA ARG A 330 -2.19 31.35 -0.43
C ARG A 330 -2.97 30.97 -1.71
N SER A 331 -2.33 30.28 -2.65
CA SER A 331 -2.87 30.03 -3.99
C SER A 331 -3.02 28.55 -4.34
N GLY A 332 -2.59 27.63 -3.47
CA GLY A 332 -2.62 26.21 -3.81
C GLY A 332 -2.44 25.28 -2.63
N TYR A 333 -2.37 23.99 -2.97
CA TYR A 333 -2.29 22.90 -2.00
C TYR A 333 -1.43 21.76 -2.56
N SER A 334 -0.51 21.24 -1.75
CA SER A 334 0.18 19.97 -2.01
C SER A 334 -0.17 18.99 -0.90
N CYS A 335 -0.06 17.70 -1.20
CA CYS A 335 -0.18 16.69 -0.16
C CYS A 335 0.68 15.48 -0.45
N ASP A 336 0.99 14.76 0.61
CA ASP A 336 1.65 13.47 0.58
C ASP A 336 0.75 12.43 1.28
N LEU A 337 0.45 11.35 0.56
CA LEU A 337 -0.53 10.34 0.95
C LEU A 337 0.21 9.10 1.44
N ASN A 338 0.27 8.92 2.75
CA ASN A 338 1.00 7.84 3.41
C ASN A 338 0.04 6.99 4.26
N THR A 339 0.56 5.94 4.85
CA THR A 339 -0.15 5.09 5.81
C THR A 339 0.60 5.02 7.13
N LEU A 340 -0.14 4.96 8.23
CA LEU A 340 0.36 4.62 9.54
C LEU A 340 -0.18 3.25 9.94
N SER A 341 0.72 2.31 10.19
CA SER A 341 0.41 1.03 10.82
C SER A 341 0.87 1.08 12.28
N LEU A 342 0.01 0.66 13.21
CA LEU A 342 0.35 0.45 14.61
C LEU A 342 0.23 -1.04 14.90
N SER A 343 1.30 -1.67 15.33
CA SER A 343 1.39 -3.13 15.51
C SER A 343 1.91 -3.46 16.92
N PRO A 344 1.49 -4.59 17.52
CA PRO A 344 2.06 -5.06 18.79
C PRO A 344 3.58 -5.22 18.77
N GLN A 345 4.21 -5.00 19.92
CA GLN A 345 5.62 -5.27 20.15
C GLN A 345 5.83 -6.12 21.42
N VAL A 346 6.75 -7.08 21.35
CA VAL A 346 7.09 -7.99 22.45
C VAL A 346 8.57 -7.98 22.80
N SER A 347 8.92 -8.41 24.01
CA SER A 347 10.30 -8.61 24.43
C SER A 347 10.71 -10.05 24.25
N VAL A 348 11.97 -10.27 23.88
CA VAL A 348 12.63 -11.57 23.98
C VAL A 348 13.04 -11.80 25.43
N ALA A 349 12.56 -12.87 26.05
CA ALA A 349 12.93 -13.24 27.42
C ALA A 349 14.41 -13.69 27.50
N SER A 350 15.03 -13.55 28.66
CA SER A 350 16.37 -14.11 28.89
C SER A 350 16.29 -15.62 29.13
N ALA A 351 17.40 -16.34 28.90
CA ALA A 351 17.49 -17.78 29.17
C ALA A 351 17.16 -18.17 30.63
N GLU A 352 17.38 -17.24 31.56
CA GLU A 352 17.17 -17.44 33.00
C GLU A 352 15.74 -17.13 33.44
N ASP A 353 14.92 -16.53 32.57
CA ASP A 353 13.52 -16.23 32.84
C ASP A 353 12.66 -17.46 32.51
N GLU A 354 12.40 -18.29 33.52
CA GLU A 354 11.48 -19.44 33.42
C GLU A 354 10.01 -19.02 33.18
N SER A 355 9.71 -17.72 33.22
CA SER A 355 8.39 -17.12 32.98
C SER A 355 8.31 -16.32 31.68
N ALA A 356 9.00 -16.79 30.63
CA ALA A 356 8.90 -16.19 29.30
C ALA A 356 7.42 -15.97 28.93
N PRO A 357 7.02 -14.73 28.57
CA PRO A 357 5.62 -14.45 28.27
C PRO A 357 5.19 -15.26 27.06
N SER A 358 4.02 -15.87 27.16
CA SER A 358 3.34 -16.48 26.02
C SER A 358 2.37 -15.46 25.43
N PHE A 359 2.28 -15.45 24.10
CA PHE A 359 1.43 -14.55 23.33
C PHE A 359 0.49 -15.39 22.47
N ASP A 360 -0.80 -15.15 22.62
CA ASP A 360 -1.82 -15.85 21.85
C ASP A 360 -1.95 -15.25 20.45
N LEU A 361 -2.26 -16.10 19.47
CA LEU A 361 -2.74 -15.67 18.17
C LEU A 361 -4.26 -15.47 18.27
N ASP A 362 -4.74 -14.25 17.97
CA ASP A 362 -6.16 -13.88 18.16
C ASP A 362 -7.05 -14.45 17.04
N ILE A 363 -8.00 -15.29 17.47
CA ILE A 363 -8.99 -15.97 16.65
C ILE A 363 -10.24 -15.13 16.33
N THR A 364 -10.46 -14.02 17.04
CA THR A 364 -11.69 -13.23 16.89
C THR A 364 -11.80 -12.50 15.55
N ARG A 365 -10.78 -12.63 14.68
CA ARG A 365 -10.78 -12.18 13.28
C ARG A 365 -9.95 -13.13 12.41
N PRO A 366 -10.46 -14.29 11.98
CA PRO A 366 -9.69 -15.17 11.12
C PRO A 366 -9.36 -14.43 9.84
N THR A 367 -8.11 -14.58 9.44
CA THR A 367 -7.49 -13.73 8.41
C THR A 367 -7.93 -14.17 7.02
N VAL A 368 -8.08 -15.49 6.86
CA VAL A 368 -8.66 -16.18 5.71
C VAL A 368 -9.63 -17.24 6.25
N GLY A 369 -10.76 -17.41 5.54
CA GLY A 369 -11.71 -18.52 5.70
C GLY A 369 -12.36 -18.73 7.08
N SER A 370 -12.62 -17.64 7.81
CA SER A 370 -13.33 -17.61 9.10
C SER A 370 -14.68 -18.35 9.20
N TYR A 371 -15.22 -18.86 8.08
CA TYR A 371 -16.49 -19.56 8.01
C TYR A 371 -16.42 -21.01 8.51
N SER A 372 -15.22 -21.57 8.72
CA SER A 372 -15.03 -22.97 9.14
C SER A 372 -14.51 -23.15 10.57
N TRP A 373 -14.24 -22.07 11.32
CA TRP A 373 -13.66 -22.22 12.66
C TRP A 373 -14.67 -22.69 13.72
N ASP A 374 -14.45 -23.86 14.31
CA ASP A 374 -15.37 -24.54 15.24
C ASP A 374 -14.94 -24.50 16.71
N GLY A 375 -13.80 -23.86 17.02
CA GLY A 375 -13.36 -23.59 18.39
C GLY A 375 -11.85 -23.71 18.61
N PRO A 376 -11.34 -23.48 19.83
CA PRO A 376 -9.90 -23.50 20.10
C PRO A 376 -9.22 -24.87 19.90
N ASP A 377 -10.00 -25.95 19.85
CA ASP A 377 -9.49 -27.29 19.55
C ASP A 377 -9.34 -27.52 18.04
N ASP A 378 -10.15 -26.83 17.22
CA ASP A 378 -10.07 -26.81 15.76
C ASP A 378 -8.83 -26.03 15.32
N LEU A 379 -8.66 -24.81 15.82
CA LEU A 379 -7.39 -24.11 15.69
C LEU A 379 -7.18 -23.11 16.82
N SER A 380 -6.06 -23.22 17.55
CA SER A 380 -5.54 -22.14 18.37
C SER A 380 -4.01 -22.22 18.47
N ALA A 381 -3.37 -21.07 18.68
CA ALA A 381 -1.93 -21.04 18.80
C ALA A 381 -1.45 -19.99 19.81
N SER A 382 -0.33 -20.29 20.45
CA SER A 382 0.43 -19.34 21.26
C SER A 382 1.92 -19.49 20.98
N PHE A 383 2.70 -18.44 21.24
CA PHE A 383 4.15 -18.50 21.09
C PHE A 383 4.90 -17.78 22.19
N SER A 384 6.16 -18.12 22.37
CA SER A 384 7.11 -17.42 23.23
C SER A 384 8.43 -17.18 22.51
N LEU A 385 9.13 -16.12 22.92
CA LEU A 385 10.45 -15.75 22.40
C LEU A 385 11.46 -15.71 23.54
N GLN A 386 12.54 -16.46 23.41
CA GLN A 386 13.59 -16.52 24.42
C GLN A 386 14.97 -16.49 23.80
N ARG A 387 15.91 -15.79 24.43
CA ARG A 387 17.32 -15.85 24.06
C ARG A 387 17.99 -17.01 24.79
N GLU A 388 18.48 -17.97 24.04
CA GLU A 388 19.18 -19.15 24.56
C GLU A 388 20.59 -19.25 23.98
N GLY A 389 21.58 -18.76 24.75
CA GLY A 389 22.97 -18.67 24.29
C GLY A 389 23.10 -17.84 23.01
N GLU A 390 23.55 -18.48 21.93
CA GLU A 390 23.74 -17.88 20.61
C GLU A 390 22.49 -17.97 19.71
N PHE A 391 21.33 -18.28 20.27
CA PHE A 391 20.08 -18.43 19.52
C PHE A 391 18.94 -17.56 20.06
N LEU A 392 18.07 -17.11 19.15
CA LEU A 392 16.69 -16.77 19.45
C LEU A 392 15.87 -18.06 19.30
N ALA A 393 15.30 -18.53 20.40
CA ALA A 393 14.32 -19.61 20.46
C ALA A 393 12.92 -19.04 20.28
N ILE A 394 12.17 -19.63 19.35
CA ILE A 394 10.77 -19.34 19.05
C ILE A 394 10.01 -20.64 19.27
N ASN A 395 9.26 -20.71 20.37
CA ASN A 395 8.46 -21.88 20.70
C ASN A 395 7.00 -21.55 20.39
N ILE A 396 6.33 -22.39 19.61
CA ILE A 396 4.95 -22.18 19.16
C ILE A 396 4.17 -23.44 19.49
N HIS A 397 3.07 -23.27 20.22
CA HIS A 397 2.17 -24.33 20.63
C HIS A 397 0.89 -24.20 19.82
N ILE A 398 0.57 -25.21 19.01
CA ILE A 398 -0.62 -25.24 18.16
C ILE A 398 -1.55 -26.33 18.67
N ARG A 399 -2.83 -25.98 18.85
CA ARG A 399 -3.92 -26.94 19.00
C ARG A 399 -4.68 -27.00 17.71
N ASP A 400 -4.90 -28.23 17.29
CA ASP A 400 -5.52 -28.61 16.03
C ASP A 400 -5.98 -30.06 16.21
N GLU A 401 -7.25 -30.31 15.88
CA GLU A 401 -7.91 -31.60 16.02
C GLU A 401 -7.52 -32.59 14.93
N LYS A 402 -6.99 -32.10 13.80
CA LYS A 402 -6.63 -32.91 12.65
C LYS A 402 -5.47 -32.29 11.84
N VAL A 403 -4.27 -32.64 12.29
CA VAL A 403 -3.04 -32.28 11.58
C VAL A 403 -2.95 -32.93 10.18
N SER A 404 -3.08 -32.11 9.14
CA SER A 404 -2.94 -32.34 7.70
C SER A 404 -1.78 -31.49 7.14
N PRO A 405 -0.53 -31.97 7.24
CA PRO A 405 0.66 -31.16 6.96
C PRO A 405 0.71 -30.59 5.53
N ALA A 406 1.12 -29.33 5.40
CA ALA A 406 1.32 -28.72 4.10
C ALA A 406 2.48 -29.36 3.32
N LYS A 407 2.44 -29.20 1.99
CA LYS A 407 3.49 -29.65 1.08
C LYS A 407 4.48 -28.53 0.82
N LEU A 408 5.74 -28.86 0.58
CA LEU A 408 6.77 -27.87 0.22
C LEU A 408 6.44 -27.00 -0.99
N ALA A 409 5.75 -27.57 -1.97
CA ALA A 409 5.35 -26.85 -3.18
C ALA A 409 4.23 -25.83 -2.93
N SER A 410 3.45 -26.05 -1.86
CA SER A 410 2.29 -25.24 -1.46
C SER A 410 2.25 -25.18 0.08
N PRO A 411 3.20 -24.47 0.71
CA PRO A 411 3.37 -24.51 2.17
C PRO A 411 2.22 -23.82 2.92
N TYR A 412 1.30 -23.18 2.20
CA TYR A 412 0.13 -22.50 2.73
C TYR A 412 -1.16 -23.33 2.56
N ASP A 413 -1.18 -24.40 1.75
CA ASP A 413 -2.38 -25.21 1.44
C ASP A 413 -2.57 -26.40 2.41
N GLY A 414 -2.00 -26.32 3.61
CA GLY A 414 -2.07 -27.33 4.65
C GLY A 414 -1.55 -26.75 5.95
N ASP A 415 -1.44 -27.59 6.98
CA ASP A 415 -1.01 -27.09 8.28
C ASP A 415 0.46 -26.74 8.25
N SER A 416 0.72 -25.52 8.67
CA SER A 416 2.05 -24.96 8.67
C SER A 416 2.12 -23.73 9.53
N VAL A 417 3.36 -23.38 9.88
CA VAL A 417 3.65 -22.13 10.55
C VAL A 417 4.48 -21.25 9.63
N GLU A 418 4.08 -19.99 9.51
CA GLU A 418 4.82 -18.96 8.80
C GLU A 418 5.45 -18.01 9.83
N VAL A 419 6.77 -17.88 9.82
CA VAL A 419 7.50 -16.92 10.66
C VAL A 419 8.04 -15.80 9.78
N TYR A 420 7.52 -14.60 10.00
CA TYR A 420 7.87 -13.41 9.26
C TYR A 420 8.97 -12.63 9.98
N LEU A 421 10.02 -12.24 9.25
CA LEU A 421 11.13 -11.46 9.79
C LEU A 421 11.53 -10.33 8.86
N ASP A 422 11.60 -9.11 9.40
CA ASP A 422 12.19 -7.95 8.75
C ASP A 422 13.59 -7.69 9.33
N LEU A 423 14.60 -8.35 8.75
CA LEU A 423 16.02 -8.24 9.15
C LEU A 423 16.70 -7.00 8.58
N ARG A 424 15.96 -6.11 7.89
CA ARG A 424 16.55 -4.89 7.35
C ARG A 424 17.14 -4.05 8.47
N LYS A 425 18.14 -3.24 8.12
CA LYS A 425 18.69 -2.23 9.04
C LYS A 425 17.55 -1.33 9.54
N PRO A 426 17.62 -0.77 10.76
CA PRO A 426 16.52 0.00 11.35
C PRO A 426 15.91 1.07 10.43
N ALA A 427 16.74 1.85 9.73
CA ALA A 427 16.29 2.89 8.79
C ALA A 427 15.62 2.37 7.49
N GLN A 428 15.54 1.05 7.31
CA GLN A 428 14.96 0.38 6.14
C GLN A 428 13.83 -0.58 6.52
N GLN A 429 13.60 -0.83 7.81
CA GLN A 429 12.49 -1.66 8.27
C GLN A 429 11.15 -0.98 7.97
N GLY A 430 10.11 -1.80 7.84
CA GLY A 430 8.75 -1.32 7.63
C GLY A 430 8.45 -0.80 6.22
N LYS A 431 9.32 -1.00 5.23
CA LYS A 431 8.96 -0.71 3.82
C LYS A 431 7.83 -1.63 3.34
N PRO A 432 6.96 -1.16 2.41
CA PRO A 432 5.75 -1.87 1.99
C PRO A 432 5.96 -2.96 0.93
N PHE A 433 7.17 -3.49 0.85
CA PHE A 433 7.57 -4.54 -0.10
C PHE A 433 8.74 -5.32 0.48
N PHE A 434 8.93 -6.54 0.01
CA PHE A 434 10.01 -7.42 0.45
C PHE A 434 11.36 -6.99 -0.15
N THR A 435 12.42 -7.27 0.59
CA THR A 435 13.78 -7.32 0.04
C THR A 435 14.39 -8.65 0.44
N LYS A 436 15.59 -8.96 -0.02
CA LYS A 436 16.33 -10.17 0.42
C LYS A 436 16.56 -10.27 1.93
N GLU A 437 16.39 -9.19 2.68
CA GLU A 437 16.48 -9.14 4.14
C GLU A 437 15.11 -9.24 4.82
N THR A 438 14.03 -9.37 4.06
CA THR A 438 12.71 -9.68 4.58
C THR A 438 12.37 -11.11 4.18
N ILE A 439 12.10 -11.96 5.17
CA ILE A 439 11.96 -13.40 4.95
C ILE A 439 10.64 -13.90 5.54
N ILE A 440 10.07 -14.89 4.85
CA ILE A 440 8.99 -15.73 5.37
C ILE A 440 9.61 -17.11 5.53
N LEU A 441 9.68 -17.62 6.75
CA LEU A 441 10.11 -18.98 7.03
C LEU A 441 8.86 -19.85 7.18
N TYR A 442 8.73 -20.86 6.34
CA TYR A 442 7.69 -21.86 6.51
C TYR A 442 8.24 -23.03 7.31
N VAL A 443 7.54 -23.43 8.36
CA VAL A 443 7.84 -24.61 9.18
C VAL A 443 6.67 -25.58 9.05
N LEU A 444 6.94 -26.72 8.43
CA LEU A 444 5.93 -27.74 8.13
C LEU A 444 6.06 -28.92 9.10
N PRO A 445 4.96 -29.43 9.66
CA PRO A 445 4.95 -30.76 10.25
C PRO A 445 5.36 -31.80 9.19
N GLY A 446 6.13 -32.83 9.57
CA GLY A 446 6.51 -33.91 8.64
C GLY A 446 5.33 -34.84 8.29
N GLU A 447 5.26 -35.29 7.03
CA GLU A 447 4.18 -36.16 6.51
C GLU A 447 4.15 -37.58 7.16
N GLU A 448 5.32 -38.14 7.51
CA GLU A 448 5.44 -39.47 8.14
C GLU A 448 6.12 -39.44 9.53
N ASP A 449 6.98 -38.45 9.77
CA ASP A 449 7.64 -38.18 11.05
C ASP A 449 7.67 -36.66 11.27
N ILE A 450 6.83 -36.18 12.18
CA ILE A 450 6.67 -34.75 12.48
C ILE A 450 8.03 -34.10 12.84
N ALA A 451 9.03 -34.87 13.32
CA ALA A 451 10.37 -34.38 13.68
C ALA A 451 11.23 -33.91 12.50
N ALA A 452 10.90 -34.24 11.25
CA ALA A 452 11.62 -33.79 10.06
C ALA A 452 11.01 -32.47 9.52
N SER A 453 11.20 -31.36 10.23
CA SER A 453 10.69 -30.06 9.77
C SER A 453 11.33 -29.71 8.41
N THR A 454 10.51 -29.35 7.43
CA THR A 454 11.04 -28.76 6.20
C THR A 454 10.89 -27.24 6.21
N LEU A 455 11.96 -26.58 5.78
CA LEU A 455 12.09 -25.13 5.79
C LEU A 455 12.08 -24.58 4.36
N LEU A 456 11.19 -23.62 4.12
CA LEU A 456 11.17 -22.84 2.89
C LEU A 456 11.35 -21.36 3.23
N SER A 457 12.00 -20.62 2.32
CA SER A 457 12.08 -19.16 2.39
C SER A 457 11.68 -18.57 1.05
N SER A 458 10.88 -17.50 1.09
CA SER A 458 10.41 -16.75 -0.08
C SER A 458 11.52 -16.00 -0.84
N GLU A 459 12.66 -15.81 -0.17
CA GLU A 459 13.91 -15.23 -0.69
C GLU A 459 15.07 -16.21 -0.40
N PRO A 460 16.25 -16.10 -1.02
CA PRO A 460 17.40 -16.88 -0.56
C PRO A 460 17.76 -16.41 0.86
N ALA A 461 17.24 -17.12 1.87
CA ALA A 461 17.57 -16.92 3.27
C ALA A 461 19.09 -16.75 3.43
N PRO A 462 19.58 -15.93 4.38
CA PRO A 462 21.00 -15.76 4.60
C PRO A 462 21.70 -17.13 4.66
N ARG A 463 22.41 -17.49 3.57
CA ARG A 463 23.09 -18.78 3.40
C ARG A 463 22.24 -20.05 3.67
N LYS A 464 21.11 -20.26 2.97
CA LYS A 464 20.36 -21.55 2.99
C LYS A 464 20.13 -22.12 4.42
N PHE A 465 19.69 -21.28 5.36
CA PHE A 465 19.40 -21.71 6.74
C PHE A 465 20.62 -22.16 7.58
N GLU A 466 21.86 -21.80 7.19
CA GLU A 466 23.06 -22.18 7.94
C GLU A 466 22.97 -21.79 9.42
N GLY A 467 23.16 -22.78 10.30
CA GLY A 467 23.12 -22.61 11.76
C GLY A 467 21.72 -22.59 12.38
N MET A 468 20.65 -22.64 11.58
CA MET A 468 19.28 -22.73 12.09
C MET A 468 18.91 -24.16 12.46
N ALA A 469 18.06 -24.34 13.46
CA ALA A 469 17.41 -25.61 13.77
C ALA A 469 15.90 -25.40 13.89
N ALA A 470 15.12 -26.34 13.39
CA ALA A 470 13.68 -26.37 13.58
C ALA A 470 13.27 -27.80 13.90
N THR A 471 12.28 -27.98 14.75
CA THR A 471 11.61 -29.26 14.96
C THR A 471 10.12 -29.03 15.09
N CYS A 472 9.33 -29.93 14.53
CA CYS A 472 7.92 -30.05 14.86
C CYS A 472 7.75 -31.34 15.68
N LYS A 473 6.87 -31.35 16.67
CA LYS A 473 6.58 -32.56 17.46
C LYS A 473 5.07 -32.70 17.66
N PRO A 474 4.50 -33.92 17.57
CA PRO A 474 3.10 -34.10 17.92
C PRO A 474 2.87 -33.72 19.39
N ALA A 475 1.78 -33.01 19.65
CA ALA A 475 1.29 -32.70 21.00
C ALA A 475 -0.01 -33.47 21.28
N ASN A 476 -0.55 -33.39 22.50
CA ASN A 476 -1.78 -34.11 22.87
C ASN A 476 -3.01 -33.70 22.02
N ALA A 477 -3.01 -32.50 21.45
CA ALA A 477 -3.99 -31.97 20.49
C ALA A 477 -3.24 -30.93 19.64
N GLY A 478 -2.89 -31.26 18.40
CA GLY A 478 -2.05 -30.44 17.51
C GLY A 478 -0.56 -30.78 17.55
N TYR A 479 0.30 -29.76 17.44
CA TYR A 479 1.74 -29.90 17.34
C TYR A 479 2.51 -28.71 17.93
N ASP A 480 3.74 -28.98 18.38
CA ASP A 480 4.67 -27.97 18.89
C ASP A 480 5.76 -27.69 17.86
N VAL A 481 6.09 -26.42 17.65
CA VAL A 481 7.23 -25.97 16.85
C VAL A 481 8.28 -25.35 17.75
N ASP A 482 9.51 -25.86 17.67
CA ASP A 482 10.70 -25.24 18.27
C ASP A 482 11.62 -24.78 17.14
N LEU A 483 11.77 -23.47 16.97
CA LEU A 483 12.61 -22.84 15.97
C LEU A 483 13.75 -22.05 16.63
N ARG A 484 14.99 -22.37 16.25
CA ARG A 484 16.23 -21.75 16.76
C ARG A 484 16.91 -20.96 15.65
N LEU A 485 16.87 -19.64 15.76
CA LEU A 485 17.54 -18.72 14.84
C LEU A 485 18.87 -18.26 15.42
N PRO A 486 20.01 -18.41 14.71
CA PRO A 486 21.30 -17.97 15.25
C PRO A 486 21.36 -16.45 15.35
N MET A 487 21.91 -15.94 16.46
CA MET A 487 22.01 -14.50 16.74
C MET A 487 22.81 -13.72 15.68
N GLU A 488 23.68 -14.41 14.91
CA GLU A 488 24.39 -13.85 13.76
C GLU A 488 23.45 -13.27 12.69
N TRP A 489 22.23 -13.83 12.54
CA TRP A 489 21.25 -13.29 11.60
C TRP A 489 20.86 -11.85 11.92
N PHE A 490 20.80 -11.50 13.20
CA PHE A 490 20.40 -10.18 13.67
C PHE A 490 21.60 -9.23 13.76
N SER A 491 22.70 -9.68 14.35
CA SER A 491 23.90 -8.86 14.58
C SER A 491 24.61 -8.43 13.28
N ARG A 492 24.34 -9.12 12.17
CA ARG A 492 24.81 -8.73 10.83
C ARG A 492 24.25 -7.38 10.35
N TYR A 493 23.03 -7.03 10.76
CA TYR A 493 22.32 -5.85 10.25
C TYR A 493 22.36 -4.67 11.21
N THR A 494 22.70 -4.91 12.48
CA THR A 494 22.84 -3.87 13.50
C THR A 494 23.85 -4.29 14.56
N ALA A 495 24.66 -3.34 15.03
CA ALA A 495 25.57 -3.53 16.15
C ALA A 495 24.89 -3.30 17.52
N ASP A 496 23.63 -2.84 17.52
CA ASP A 496 22.86 -2.63 18.74
C ASP A 496 22.37 -3.98 19.30
N PRO A 497 22.85 -4.40 20.48
CA PRO A 497 22.45 -5.67 21.09
C PRO A 497 20.99 -5.68 21.55
N ASN A 498 20.36 -4.50 21.69
CA ASN A 498 18.97 -4.31 22.11
C ASN A 498 18.03 -4.00 20.94
N ALA A 499 18.50 -4.23 19.70
CA ALA A 499 17.73 -3.90 18.52
C ALA A 499 16.37 -4.60 18.47
N SER A 500 15.44 -3.95 17.76
CA SER A 500 14.13 -4.50 17.42
C SER A 500 14.05 -4.82 15.94
N PHE A 501 13.28 -5.86 15.63
CA PHE A 501 13.06 -6.35 14.28
C PHE A 501 11.57 -6.56 14.04
N GLY A 502 11.11 -6.23 12.83
CA GLY A 502 9.76 -6.57 12.41
C GLY A 502 9.57 -8.09 12.45
N PHE A 503 8.48 -8.52 13.05
CA PHE A 503 8.22 -9.93 13.33
C PHE A 503 6.74 -10.23 13.32
N ASP A 504 6.39 -11.40 12.80
CA ASP A 504 5.05 -11.94 12.92
C ASP A 504 5.04 -13.47 12.85
N ILE A 505 3.96 -14.08 13.33
CA ILE A 505 3.69 -15.51 13.16
C ILE A 505 2.31 -15.66 12.54
N ALA A 506 2.20 -16.54 11.55
CA ALA A 506 0.93 -17.07 11.10
C ALA A 506 0.89 -18.60 11.24
N VAL A 507 -0.29 -19.13 11.52
CA VAL A 507 -0.56 -20.58 11.54
C VAL A 507 -1.68 -20.84 10.54
N ASN A 508 -1.38 -21.68 9.56
CA ASN A 508 -2.33 -22.16 8.56
C ASN A 508 -2.92 -23.49 9.02
N ASP A 509 -4.14 -23.72 8.57
CA ASP A 509 -4.94 -24.88 8.91
C ASP A 509 -5.75 -25.34 7.69
N SER A 510 -5.87 -26.64 7.48
CA SER A 510 -6.61 -27.25 6.38
C SER A 510 -7.04 -28.69 6.68
N ASP A 511 -8.32 -28.89 7.00
CA ASP A 511 -8.84 -30.22 7.23
C ASP A 511 -9.35 -30.91 5.96
N ASP A 512 -9.88 -30.20 4.98
CA ASP A 512 -10.60 -30.81 3.86
C ASP A 512 -9.74 -31.13 2.61
N TRP A 513 -8.43 -30.87 2.64
CA TRP A 513 -7.48 -31.06 1.53
C TRP A 513 -7.73 -30.17 0.29
N TYR A 514 -8.67 -29.21 0.34
CA TYR A 514 -8.99 -28.32 -0.79
C TYR A 514 -8.25 -26.98 -0.74
N GLY A 515 -7.27 -26.85 0.15
CA GLY A 515 -6.44 -25.65 0.35
C GLY A 515 -6.66 -25.06 1.74
N ARG A 516 -6.04 -23.90 2.00
CA ARG A 516 -6.12 -23.25 3.32
C ARG A 516 -7.55 -22.95 3.72
N GLU A 517 -8.00 -23.55 4.82
CA GLU A 517 -9.31 -23.25 5.41
C GLU A 517 -9.20 -22.03 6.31
N THR A 518 -8.32 -22.08 7.30
CA THR A 518 -8.16 -21.00 8.29
C THR A 518 -6.72 -20.50 8.33
N GLN A 519 -6.54 -19.22 8.64
CA GLN A 519 -5.24 -18.67 9.02
C GLN A 519 -5.35 -17.76 10.25
N LEU A 520 -4.58 -18.08 11.29
CA LEU A 520 -4.34 -17.19 12.43
C LEU A 520 -3.06 -16.39 12.19
N VAL A 521 -3.09 -15.12 12.53
CA VAL A 521 -1.91 -14.23 12.50
C VAL A 521 -1.82 -13.55 13.85
N TRP A 522 -0.62 -13.44 14.41
CA TRP A 522 -0.41 -12.80 15.70
C TRP A 522 -0.71 -11.30 15.66
N ALA A 523 0.10 -10.54 14.91
CA ALA A 523 0.01 -9.08 14.88
C ALA A 523 -0.66 -8.57 13.61
N GLY A 524 -0.18 -8.95 12.43
CA GLY A 524 -0.52 -8.35 11.14
C GLY A 524 -1.86 -8.77 10.54
N SER A 525 -1.87 -9.02 9.24
CA SER A 525 -3.06 -9.44 8.48
C SER A 525 -2.72 -10.48 7.41
N ASP A 526 -3.69 -10.83 6.56
CA ASP A 526 -3.56 -11.79 5.47
C ASP A 526 -2.64 -11.26 4.40
N LEU A 527 -2.35 -9.96 4.43
CA LEU A 527 -1.42 -9.29 3.54
C LEU A 527 0.01 -9.25 4.09
N ASN A 528 0.33 -9.95 5.18
CA ASN A 528 1.69 -10.04 5.72
C ASN A 528 2.70 -10.53 4.67
N TYR A 529 2.29 -11.50 3.86
CA TYR A 529 3.13 -11.95 2.75
C TYR A 529 3.39 -10.83 1.74
N LEU A 530 2.53 -9.81 1.59
CA LEU A 530 2.72 -8.69 0.68
C LEU A 530 3.45 -7.49 1.30
N ASN A 531 3.12 -7.12 2.54
CA ASN A 531 3.54 -5.86 3.16
C ASN A 531 4.21 -6.07 4.53
N PRO A 532 5.55 -6.00 4.60
CA PRO A 532 6.30 -6.12 5.87
C PRO A 532 6.06 -4.99 6.89
N GLY A 533 5.45 -3.88 6.48
CA GLY A 533 5.05 -2.82 7.42
C GLY A 533 3.81 -3.15 8.23
N LEU A 534 3.22 -4.33 8.03
CA LEU A 534 2.14 -4.86 8.86
C LEU A 534 2.63 -5.69 10.04
N PHE A 535 3.88 -6.12 10.01
CA PHE A 535 4.44 -6.96 11.06
C PHE A 535 4.44 -6.22 12.40
N GLY A 536 4.20 -6.98 13.46
CA GLY A 536 4.61 -6.60 14.81
C GLY A 536 6.11 -6.46 14.93
N ALA A 537 6.62 -6.51 16.14
CA ALA A 537 8.05 -6.61 16.39
C ALA A 537 8.37 -7.37 17.66
N PHE A 538 9.59 -7.89 17.72
CA PHE A 538 10.22 -8.22 18.99
C PHE A 538 11.41 -7.28 19.25
N SER A 539 11.84 -7.21 20.51
CA SER A 539 13.04 -6.48 20.96
C SER A 539 13.91 -7.36 21.85
N PHE A 540 15.23 -7.31 21.63
CA PHE A 540 16.22 -7.94 22.51
C PHE A 540 16.54 -7.10 23.76
N GLY A 541 15.98 -5.88 23.86
CA GLY A 541 16.18 -4.98 24.99
C GLY A 541 15.43 -5.39 26.25
N SER A 542 15.22 -4.42 27.16
CA SER A 542 14.46 -4.63 28.39
C SER A 542 13.02 -5.09 28.13
N ARG A 543 12.41 -5.68 29.17
CA ARG A 543 10.99 -6.04 29.18
C ARG A 543 10.14 -4.79 28.90
N LEU A 544 9.33 -4.85 27.85
CA LEU A 544 8.42 -3.80 27.43
C LEU A 544 7.18 -3.78 28.33
N SER A 545 6.55 -2.62 28.45
CA SER A 545 5.26 -2.51 29.14
C SER A 545 4.15 -3.20 28.33
N PRO A 546 3.10 -3.71 28.98
CA PRO A 546 1.89 -4.16 28.28
C PRO A 546 1.37 -3.07 27.33
N GLY A 547 1.04 -3.47 26.10
CA GLY A 547 0.55 -2.54 25.08
C GLY A 547 1.62 -1.74 24.34
N ALA A 548 2.91 -2.10 24.46
CA ALA A 548 3.97 -1.53 23.62
C ALA A 548 3.69 -1.73 22.12
N LEU A 549 3.95 -0.69 21.32
CA LEU A 549 3.59 -0.62 19.91
C LEU A 549 4.78 -0.32 19.02
N ARG A 550 4.80 -0.95 17.86
CA ARG A 550 5.56 -0.54 16.69
C ARG A 550 4.68 0.34 15.79
N ALA A 551 5.07 1.59 15.60
CA ALA A 551 4.46 2.47 14.63
C ALA A 551 5.29 2.49 13.34
N THR A 552 4.67 2.18 12.20
CA THR A 552 5.31 2.16 10.88
C THR A 552 4.63 3.19 9.96
N VAL A 553 5.41 4.15 9.48
CA VAL A 553 5.00 5.18 8.52
C VAL A 553 5.50 4.81 7.12
N GLN A 554 4.58 4.67 6.16
CA GLN A 554 4.84 4.14 4.80
C GLN A 554 4.33 5.03 3.67
#